data_AF-A0A955N3U7-F1
#
_entry.id   AF-A0A955N3U7-F1
#
_cell.length_a   1.000
_cell.length_b   1.000
_cell.length_c   1.000
_cell.angle_alpha   90.00
_cell.angle_beta   90.00
_cell.angle_gamma   90.00
#
_symmetry.space_group_name_H-M   'P 1'
#
loop_
_entity.id
_entity.type
_entity.pdbx_description
1 polymer ?
#
loop_
_entity_poly.entity_id
_entity_poly.type
_entity_poly.pdbx_seq_one_letter_code
_entity_poly.pdbx_strand_id
1 'polypeptide(L)' 'MQCGCHYSLRITDVEELPSDSVFAKFHCDQCAFSIGAEATAKELDPVAPHTVWTDEALYQLSRLPPYLTPLV' A
#
# COMPACT_ATOMS: atom_id res chain seq x y z
N MET A 1 -12.64 -2.56 -1.28
CA MET A 1 -13.59 -1.45 -1.04
C MET A 1 -14.08 -0.87 -2.38
N GLN A 2 -15.31 -0.36 -2.46
CA GLN A 2 -15.94 0.14 -3.69
C GLN A 2 -15.88 1.67 -3.78
N CYS A 3 -15.56 2.18 -4.97
CA CYS A 3 -15.69 3.59 -5.32
C CYS A 3 -17.16 3.92 -5.67
N GLY A 4 -17.55 5.20 -5.57
CA GLY A 4 -18.85 5.69 -6.02
C GLY A 4 -19.11 5.50 -7.53
N CYS A 5 -18.08 5.19 -8.33
CA CYS A 5 -18.21 4.79 -9.73
C CYS A 5 -18.49 3.29 -9.93
N HIS A 6 -18.74 2.54 -8.85
CA HIS A 6 -18.96 1.08 -8.80
C HIS A 6 -17.75 0.19 -9.09
N TYR A 7 -16.57 0.76 -9.36
CA TYR A 7 -15.32 0.01 -9.48
C TYR A 7 -14.59 -0.15 -8.14
N SER A 8 -13.66 -1.10 -8.06
CA SER A 8 -12.84 -1.30 -6.87
C SER A 8 -11.81 -0.19 -6.72
N LEU A 9 -11.63 0.29 -5.50
CA LEU A 9 -10.47 1.09 -5.12
C LEU A 9 -9.31 0.15 -4.85
N ARG A 10 -8.15 0.50 -5.41
CA ARG A 10 -6.89 -0.23 -5.24
C ARG A 10 -5.98 0.54 -4.31
N ILE A 11 -5.31 -0.14 -3.39
CA ILE A 11 -4.24 0.48 -2.60
C ILE A 11 -3.07 0.75 -3.54
N THR A 12 -2.65 2.01 -3.59
CA THR A 12 -1.48 2.44 -4.37
C THR A 12 -0.25 2.59 -3.51
N ASP A 13 -0.43 2.95 -2.24
CA ASP A 13 0.67 3.32 -1.36
C ASP A 13 0.23 3.14 0.10
N VAL A 14 1.17 2.79 0.97
CA VAL A 14 0.95 2.69 2.41
C VAL A 14 2.16 3.29 3.10
N GLU A 15 1.94 4.38 3.83
CA GLU A 15 2.97 5.10 4.57
C GLU A 15 2.87 4.74 6.06
N GLU A 16 4.00 4.41 6.70
CA GLU A 16 4.05 4.20 8.14
C GLU A 16 4.11 5.56 8.87
N LEU A 17 3.25 5.75 9.88
CA LEU A 17 3.25 6.96 10.70
C LEU A 17 4.17 6.77 11.92
N PRO A 18 4.57 7.86 12.62
CA PRO A 18 5.36 7.75 13.86
C PRO A 18 4.62 7.04 15.02
N SER A 19 3.30 6.94 14.92
CA SER A 19 2.42 6.13 15.77
C SER A 19 2.32 4.70 15.23
N ASP A 20 1.74 3.76 15.99
CA ASP A 20 1.43 2.39 15.52
C ASP A 20 0.29 2.35 14.46
N SER A 21 0.12 3.45 13.71
CA SER A 21 -0.85 3.63 12.64
C SER A 21 -0.15 3.72 11.28
N VAL A 22 -0.92 3.40 10.24
CA VAL A 22 -0.52 3.43 8.84
C VAL A 22 -1.48 4.32 8.06
N PHE A 23 -0.95 5.06 7.10
CA PHE A 23 -1.72 5.86 6.17
C PHE A 23 -1.77 5.18 4.80
N ALA A 24 -2.92 4.61 4.46
CA ALA A 24 -3.11 3.94 3.18
C ALA A 24 -3.75 4.89 2.15
N LYS A 25 -3.12 5.00 0.98
CA LYS A 25 -3.66 5.70 -0.18
C LYS A 25 -4.33 4.71 -1.11
N PHE A 26 -5.56 5.02 -1.49
CA PHE A 26 -6.35 4.25 -2.41
C PHE A 26 -6.66 5.08 -3.65
N HIS A 27 -6.60 4.43 -4.80
CA HIS A 27 -6.89 5.03 -6.10
C HIS A 27 -7.90 4.19 -6.87
N CYS A 28 -8.79 4.84 -7.62
CA CYS A 28 -9.64 4.20 -8.60
C CYS A 28 -9.19 4.57 -10.00
N ASP A 29 -8.71 3.59 -10.76
CA ASP A 29 -8.21 3.79 -12.13
C ASP A 29 -9.30 4.28 -13.11
N GLN A 30 -10.58 4.08 -12.79
CA GLN A 30 -11.70 4.39 -13.69
C GLN A 30 -12.21 5.82 -13.59
N CYS A 31 -12.23 6.40 -12.38
CA CYS A 31 -12.69 7.77 -12.16
C CYS A 31 -11.59 8.69 -11.64
N ALA A 32 -10.35 8.20 -11.58
CA ALA A 32 -9.18 8.88 -11.03
C ALA A 32 -9.38 9.39 -9.58
N PHE A 33 -10.32 8.79 -8.84
CA PHE A 33 -10.60 9.19 -7.46
C PHE A 33 -9.52 8.64 -6.53
N SER A 34 -8.97 9.50 -5.68
CA SER A 34 -7.98 9.14 -4.67
C SER A 34 -8.49 9.47 -3.27
N ILE A 35 -8.33 8.53 -2.34
CA ILE A 35 -8.70 8.69 -0.94
C ILE A 35 -7.59 8.15 -0.03
N GLY A 36 -7.31 8.85 1.06
CA GLY A 36 -6.40 8.39 2.11
C GLY A 36 -7.20 7.95 3.34
N ALA A 37 -6.75 6.90 4.01
CA ALA A 37 -7.29 6.47 5.29
C ALA A 37 -6.16 6.18 6.27
N GLU A 38 -6.30 6.67 7.50
CA GLU A 38 -5.45 6.28 8.62
C GLU A 38 -6.11 5.13 9.38
N ALA A 39 -5.36 4.06 9.62
CA ALA A 39 -5.81 2.90 10.38
C ALA A 39 -4.62 2.24 11.07
N THR A 40 -4.86 1.34 12.02
CA THR A 40 -3.78 0.49 12.53
C THR A 40 -3.40 -0.58 11.50
N ALA A 41 -2.17 -1.12 11.56
CA ALA A 41 -1.75 -2.18 10.64
C ALA A 41 -2.69 -3.41 10.66
N LYS A 42 -3.27 -3.72 11.82
CA LYS A 42 -4.27 -4.81 11.98
C LYS A 42 -5.60 -4.53 11.28
N GLU A 43 -6.03 -3.27 11.25
CA GLU A 43 -7.27 -2.87 10.56
C GLU A 43 -7.06 -2.82 9.04
N LEU A 44 -5.83 -2.57 8.60
CA LEU A 44 -5.47 -2.53 7.19
C LEU A 44 -5.23 -3.93 6.58
N ASP A 45 -4.81 -4.91 7.38
CA ASP A 45 -4.52 -6.30 6.97
C ASP A 45 -5.57 -6.94 6.03
N PRO A 46 -6.91 -6.84 6.27
CA PRO A 46 -7.90 -7.43 5.36
C PRO A 46 -8.09 -6.69 4.02
N VAL A 47 -7.57 -5.46 3.90
CA VAL A 47 -7.75 -4.59 2.74
C VAL A 47 -6.44 -4.38 1.98
N ALA A 48 -5.31 -4.51 2.68
CA ALA A 48 -3.97 -4.55 2.14
C ALA A 48 -3.84 -5.74 1.17
N PRO A 49 -3.49 -5.52 -0.11
CA PRO A 49 -3.05 -6.63 -0.94
C PRO A 49 -1.87 -7.33 -0.24
N HIS A 50 -1.79 -8.66 -0.34
CA HIS A 50 -0.65 -9.46 0.13
C HIS A 50 0.72 -9.05 -0.49
N THR A 51 0.72 -8.05 -1.36
CA THR A 51 1.83 -7.53 -2.15
C THR A 51 2.20 -6.08 -1.81
N VAL A 52 1.68 -5.50 -0.72
CA VAL A 52 2.18 -4.21 -0.23
C VAL A 52 3.37 -4.46 0.70
N TRP A 53 4.53 -3.92 0.34
CA TRP A 53 5.76 -4.06 1.11
C TRP A 53 5.87 -2.86 2.05
N THR A 54 6.26 -3.11 3.29
CA THR A 54 6.55 -2.04 4.26
C THR A 54 7.76 -1.22 3.82
N ASP A 55 7.89 0.00 4.34
CA ASP A 55 9.05 0.86 4.07
C ASP A 55 10.36 0.16 4.48
N GLU A 56 10.35 -0.58 5.60
CA GLU A 56 11.50 -1.37 6.01
C GLU A 56 11.81 -2.51 5.00
N ALA A 57 10.80 -3.17 4.46
CA ALA A 57 10.99 -4.21 3.45
C ALA A 57 11.53 -3.63 2.13
N LEU A 58 11.02 -2.47 1.70
CA LEU A 58 11.53 -1.73 0.54
C LEU A 58 12.97 -1.25 0.77
N TYR A 59 13.29 -0.80 1.99
CA TYR A 59 14.64 -0.41 2.37
C TYR A 59 15.61 -1.60 2.29
N GLN A 60 15.22 -2.78 2.78
CA GLN A 60 16.02 -4.00 2.66
C GLN A 60 16.19 -4.44 1.20
N LEU A 61 15.13 -4.37 0.39
CA LEU A 61 15.20 -4.62 -1.06
C LEU A 61 16.21 -3.73 -1.76
N SER A 62 16.21 -2.42 -1.45
CA SER A 62 17.11 -1.45 -2.07
C SER A 62 18.60 -1.76 -1.85
N ARG A 63 18.91 -2.56 -0.82
CA ARG A 63 20.26 -2.96 -0.43
C ARG A 63 20.63 -4.36 -0.91
N LEU A 64 19.75 -5.04 -1.65
CA LEU A 64 20.07 -6.35 -2.20
C LEU A 64 21.20 -6.24 -3.24
N PRO A 65 22.12 -7.22 -3.27
CA PRO A 65 23.14 -7.29 -4.29
C PRO A 65 22.56 -7.31 -5.71
N PRO A 66 23.27 -6.74 -6.70
CA PRO A 66 22.75 -6.53 -8.06
C PRO A 66 22.37 -7.81 -8.83
N TYR A 67 22.81 -8.98 -8.36
CA TYR A 67 22.43 -10.26 -8.94
C TYR A 67 21.05 -10.77 -8.49
N LEU A 68 20.40 -10.12 -7.50
CA LEU A 68 19.06 -10.47 -7.03
C LEU A 68 17.95 -9.56 -7.60
N THR A 69 18.31 -8.45 -8.26
CA THR A 69 17.37 -7.50 -8.87
C THR A 69 16.32 -8.11 -9.82
N PRO A 70 16.59 -9.15 -10.64
CA PRO A 70 15.57 -9.69 -11.56
C PRO A 70 14.48 -10.56 -10.88
N LEU A 71 14.57 -10.79 -9.56
CA LEU A 71 13.63 -11.63 -8.81
C LEU A 71 12.60 -10.80 -8.01
N VAL A 72 12.69 -9.48 -8.05
CA VAL A 72 11.88 -8.52 -7.27
C VAL A 72 10.87 -7.84 -8.17
#